data_AF-A0A5C8MSW3-F1
#
_entry.id   AF-A0A5C8MSW3-F1
#
_cell.length_a   1.000
_cell.length_b   1.000
_cell.length_c   1.000
_cell.angle_alpha   90.00
_cell.angle_beta   90.00
_cell.angle_gamma   90.00
#
_symmetry.space_group_name_H-M   'P 1'
#
loop_
_entity.id
_entity.type
_entity.pdbx_description
1 polymer ?
#
loop_
_entity_poly.entity_id
_entity_poly.type
_entity_poly.pdbx_seq_one_letter_code
_entity_poly.pdbx_strand_id
1 'polypeptide(L)' 'SSVPPKVIATGGLASLIASESSVIDIVDPFLTLTGLKILYEKNVDKKQ' A
#
# COMPACT_ATOMS: atom_id res chain seq x y z
N SER A 1 8.79 -15.82 11.80
CA SER A 1 7.39 -15.99 11.34
C SER A 1 7.40 -17.01 10.22
N SER A 2 6.54 -18.04 10.27
CA SER A 2 6.41 -19.07 9.23
C SER A 2 5.29 -18.78 8.22
N VAL A 3 4.57 -17.66 8.38
CA VAL A 3 3.49 -17.26 7.48
C VAL A 3 4.09 -16.51 6.29
N PRO A 4 3.75 -16.86 5.04
CA PRO A 4 4.20 -16.11 3.87
C PRO A 4 3.71 -14.66 3.95
N PRO A 5 4.54 -13.68 3.56
CA PRO A 5 4.14 -12.28 3.57
C PRO A 5 3.07 -12.03 2.51
N LYS A 6 2.20 -11.07 2.78
CA LYS A 6 1.28 -10.53 1.79
C LYS A 6 2.00 -9.51 0.92
N VAL A 7 1.99 -9.68 -0.40
CA VAL A 7 2.67 -8.82 -1.37
C VAL A 7 1.68 -7.83 -1.97
N ILE A 8 1.93 -6.54 -1.74
CA ILE A 8 1.06 -5.44 -2.18
C ILE A 8 1.86 -4.56 -3.15
N ALA A 9 1.25 -4.17 -4.28
CA ALA A 9 1.83 -3.26 -5.25
C ALA A 9 0.99 -1.97 -5.40
N THR A 10 1.63 -0.86 -5.77
CA THR A 10 1.00 0.42 -6.09
C THR A 10 1.76 1.12 -7.21
N GLY A 11 1.23 2.23 -7.73
CA GLY A 11 1.82 2.98 -8.84
C GLY A 11 1.19 2.65 -10.20
N GLY A 12 1.41 3.53 -11.19
CA GLY A 12 0.67 3.51 -12.46
C GLY A 12 0.82 2.25 -13.31
N LEU A 13 1.95 1.53 -13.17
CA LEU A 13 2.21 0.28 -13.90
C LEU A 13 1.87 -0.98 -13.09
N ALA A 14 1.43 -0.84 -11.83
CA ALA A 14 1.24 -1.99 -10.93
C ALA A 14 0.21 -2.99 -11.47
N SER A 15 -0.91 -2.52 -12.02
CA SER A 15 -1.93 -3.40 -12.60
C SER A 15 -1.43 -4.17 -13.83
N LEU A 16 -0.60 -3.54 -14.67
CA LEU A 16 0.01 -4.18 -15.84
C LEU A 16 1.03 -5.25 -15.41
N ILE A 17 1.84 -4.96 -14.39
CA ILE A 17 2.81 -5.94 -13.89
C ILE A 17 2.10 -7.10 -13.18
N ALA A 18 1.04 -6.81 -12.42
CA ALA A 18 0.26 -7.82 -11.71
C ALA A 18 -0.49 -8.76 -12.66
N SER A 19 -0.90 -8.33 -13.86
CA SER A 19 -1.53 -9.23 -14.84
C SER A 19 -0.58 -10.31 -15.34
N GLU A 20 0.73 -10.03 -15.33
CA GLU A 20 1.78 -10.94 -15.82
C GLU A 20 2.56 -11.62 -14.68
N SER A 21 2.11 -11.49 -13.42
CA SER A 21 2.86 -11.93 -12.25
C SER A 21 1.97 -12.58 -11.19
N SER A 22 2.35 -13.80 -10.77
CA SER A 22 1.66 -14.51 -9.68
C SER A 22 2.14 -14.15 -8.28
N VAL A 23 3.17 -13.30 -8.14
CA VAL A 23 3.72 -12.94 -6.83
C VAL A 23 3.03 -11.73 -6.17
N ILE A 24 2.17 -11.01 -6.88
CA ILE A 24 1.44 -9.85 -6.33
C ILE A 24 0.06 -10.30 -5.88
N ASP A 25 -0.24 -10.19 -4.58
CA ASP A 25 -1.56 -10.57 -4.05
C ASP A 25 -2.61 -9.47 -4.30
N ILE A 26 -2.22 -8.20 -4.17
CA ILE A 26 -3.13 -7.05 -4.29
C ILE A 26 -2.44 -5.85 -4.93
N VAL A 27 -3.17 -5.15 -5.81
CA VAL A 27 -2.82 -3.80 -6.27
C VAL A 27 -3.68 -2.77 -5.53
N ASP A 28 -3.05 -1.86 -4.80
CA ASP A 28 -3.71 -0.74 -4.11
C ASP A 28 -3.21 0.61 -4.69
N PRO A 29 -3.98 1.24 -5.59
CA PRO A 29 -3.59 2.51 -6.22
C PRO A 29 -3.42 3.68 -5.25
N PHE A 30 -4.01 3.62 -4.06
CA PHE A 30 -4.03 4.73 -3.11
C PHE A 30 -3.16 4.48 -1.87
N LEU A 31 -2.38 3.40 -1.85
CA LEU A 31 -1.56 2.97 -0.71
C LEU A 31 -0.78 4.12 -0.06
N THR A 32 -0.06 4.91 -0.86
CA THR A 32 0.72 6.06 -0.38
C THR A 32 -0.17 7.15 0.22
N LEU A 33 -1.29 7.48 -0.42
CA LEU A 33 -2.20 8.53 0.06
C LEU A 33 -2.89 8.11 1.36
N THR A 34 -3.28 6.83 1.47
CA THR A 34 -3.80 6.24 2.71
C THR A 34 -2.77 6.37 3.83
N GLY A 35 -1.50 6.02 3.57
CA GLY A 35 -0.41 6.18 4.52
C GLY A 35 -0.21 7.63 4.96
N LEU A 36 -0.19 8.58 4.01
CA LEU A 36 -0.05 10.01 4.29
C LEU A 36 -1.23 10.55 5.12
N LYS A 37 -2.46 10.11 4.83
CA LYS A 37 -3.64 10.47 5.61
C LYS A 37 -3.52 9.98 7.06
N ILE A 38 -3.15 8.72 7.26
CA ILE A 38 -2.92 8.16 8.61
C ILE A 38 -1.86 8.96 9.36
N LEU A 39 -0.76 9.32 8.70
CA LEU A 39 0.29 10.13 9.32
C LEU A 39 -0.19 11.54 9.65
N TYR A 40 -0.96 12.18 8.78
CA TYR A 40 -1.55 13.49 9.04
C TYR A 40 -2.47 13.43 10.27
N GLU A 41 -3.41 12.49 10.31
CA GLU A 41 -4.36 12.31 11.42
C GLU A 41 -3.62 12.07 12.75
N LYS A 42 -2.58 11.22 12.75
CA LYS A 42 -1.76 10.97 13.95
C LYS A 42 -0.98 12.18 14.47
N ASN A 43 -0.72 13.18 13.63
CA ASN A 43 0.10 14.34 13.99
C ASN A 43 -0.72 15.64 14.13
N VAL A 44 -1.93 15.71 13.57
CA VAL A 44 -2.82 16.87 13.79
C VAL A 44 -3.29 16.92 15.25
N ASP A 45 -3.55 15.75 15.85
CA ASP A 45 -3.97 15.63 17.26
C ASP A 45 -2.85 15.97 18.27
N LYS A 46 -1.59 15.94 17.83
CA LYS A 46 -0.42 16.27 18.67
C LYS A 46 -0.10 17.76 18.73
N LYS A 47 -0.86 18.61 18.01
CA LYS A 47 -0.69 20.07 18.04
C LYS A 47 -1.52 20.75 19.15
N GLN A 48 -2.00 19.99 20.13
CA GLN A 48 -2.60 20.52 21.37
C GLN A 48 -1.55 20.68 22.47
#